data_AF-A0A3B9Y5G0-F1
#
_entry.id   AF-A0A3B9Y5G0-F1
#
_cell.length_a   1.000
_cell.length_b   1.000
_cell.length_c   1.000
_cell.angle_alpha   90.00
_cell.angle_beta   90.00
_cell.angle_gamma   90.00
#
_symmetry.space_group_name_H-M   'P 1'
#
loop_
_entity.id
_entity.type
_entity.pdbx_description
1 polymer ?
#
loop_
_entity_poly.entity_id
_entity_poly.type
_entity_poly.pdbx_seq_one_letter_code
_entity_poly.pdbx_strand_id
1 'polypeptide(L)'
;MKYDSSQNLSHCPFSKHCIRFSDELDMLYFLPQKAPLTPSEQPLALDDPLLLEQLRVHVPTCSICTGILSNVRRLSTRQRGMMRKLLAESERLVPSSTRRIVEAIRHKPR
;
A
#
# COMPACT_ATOMS: atom_id res chain seq x y z
N MET A 1 -14.51 34.60 -32.27
CA MET A 1 -13.07 34.27 -32.15
C MET A 1 -12.91 33.24 -31.04
N LYS A 2 -12.13 32.20 -31.32
CA LYS A 2 -12.08 30.92 -30.59
C LYS A 2 -11.43 31.10 -29.23
N TYR A 3 -12.04 30.54 -28.18
CA TYR A 3 -11.48 30.46 -26.84
C TYR A 3 -10.25 29.55 -26.84
N ASP A 4 -9.13 30.11 -26.42
CA ASP A 4 -7.85 29.43 -26.23
C ASP A 4 -8.00 28.36 -25.12
N SER A 5 -8.28 27.12 -25.54
CA SER A 5 -8.56 25.98 -24.65
C SER A 5 -7.28 25.26 -24.21
N SER A 6 -6.15 25.97 -24.18
CA SER A 6 -4.81 25.38 -24.17
C SER A 6 -4.17 25.29 -22.77
N GLN A 7 -4.91 25.54 -21.68
CA GLN A 7 -4.39 25.45 -20.30
C GLN A 7 -4.75 24.14 -19.55
N ASN A 8 -5.46 23.19 -20.17
CA ASN A 8 -5.94 21.98 -19.48
C ASN A 8 -5.06 20.74 -19.72
N LEU A 9 -3.76 20.83 -19.41
CA LEU A 9 -2.92 19.63 -19.33
C LEU A 9 -3.32 18.79 -18.09
N SER A 10 -4.13 17.76 -18.34
CA SER A 10 -3.98 16.42 -17.75
C SER A 10 -3.92 16.29 -16.22
N HIS A 11 -4.76 16.99 -15.47
CA HIS A 11 -4.98 16.63 -14.06
C HIS A 11 -6.18 15.69 -13.95
N CYS A 12 -5.91 14.39 -13.77
CA CYS A 12 -6.97 13.46 -13.40
C CYS A 12 -7.55 13.87 -12.02
N PRO A 13 -8.87 14.06 -11.88
CA PRO A 13 -9.49 14.47 -10.62
C PRO A 13 -9.28 13.41 -9.51
N PHE A 14 -9.13 12.15 -9.91
CA PHE A 14 -8.92 11.03 -9.00
C PHE A 14 -7.46 10.85 -8.54
N SER A 15 -6.51 11.61 -9.12
CA SER A 15 -5.07 11.44 -8.86
C SER A 15 -4.70 11.53 -7.38
N LYS A 16 -5.30 12.48 -6.64
CA LYS A 16 -5.10 12.65 -5.19
C LYS A 16 -5.62 11.45 -4.39
N HIS A 17 -6.75 10.90 -4.82
CA HIS A 17 -7.37 9.77 -4.14
C HIS A 17 -6.63 8.45 -4.41
N CYS A 18 -5.99 8.29 -5.57
CA CYS A 18 -5.15 7.13 -5.85
C CYS A 18 -3.99 6.97 -4.86
N ILE A 19 -3.40 8.06 -4.37
CA ILE A 19 -2.33 7.99 -3.36
C ILE A 19 -2.90 7.54 -2.02
N ARG A 20 -4.03 8.13 -1.62
CA ARG A 20 -4.70 7.83 -0.36
C ARG A 20 -5.13 6.36 -0.27
N PHE A 21 -5.72 5.83 -1.33
CA PHE A 21 -6.23 4.46 -1.39
C PHE A 21 -5.23 3.48 -2.04
N SER A 22 -3.95 3.82 -2.06
CA SER A 22 -2.95 3.03 -2.79
C SER A 22 -2.80 1.62 -2.23
N ASP A 23 -2.86 1.46 -0.91
CA ASP A 23 -2.76 0.15 -0.26
C ASP A 23 -4.00 -0.72 -0.56
N GLU A 24 -5.21 -0.15 -0.53
CA GLU A 24 -6.47 -0.85 -0.84
C GLU A 24 -6.58 -1.22 -2.32
N LEU A 25 -6.07 -0.36 -3.20
CA LEU A 25 -5.99 -0.64 -4.64
C LEU A 25 -4.93 -1.72 -4.92
N ASP A 26 -3.86 -1.82 -4.12
CA ASP A 26 -2.81 -2.83 -4.26
C ASP A 26 -3.23 -4.20 -3.72
N MET A 27 -3.97 -4.25 -2.62
CA MET A 27 -4.48 -5.50 -2.02
C MET A 27 -5.23 -6.37 -3.04
N LEU A 28 -5.94 -5.75 -3.99
CA LEU A 28 -6.67 -6.46 -5.05
C LEU A 28 -5.80 -7.00 -6.19
N TYR A 29 -4.60 -6.45 -6.41
CA TYR A 29 -3.66 -6.97 -7.40
C TYR A 29 -2.88 -8.18 -6.88
N PHE A 30 -2.67 -8.26 -5.56
CA PHE A 30 -1.85 -9.30 -4.93
C PHE A 30 -2.67 -10.43 -4.30
N LEU A 31 -3.94 -10.22 -3.97
CA LEU A 31 -4.81 -11.28 -3.48
C LEU A 31 -5.60 -11.89 -4.66
N PRO A 32 -5.50 -13.22 -4.90
CA PRO A 32 -6.50 -13.90 -5.71
C PRO A 32 -7.87 -13.55 -5.15
N GLN A 33 -8.86 -13.30 -6.02
CA GLN A 33 -10.24 -12.87 -5.71
C GLN A 33 -11.05 -13.78 -4.74
N LYS A 34 -10.40 -14.69 -4.01
CA LYS A 34 -10.97 -15.69 -3.09
C LYS A 34 -10.41 -15.63 -1.66
N ALA A 35 -9.62 -14.62 -1.29
CA ALA A 35 -9.32 -14.41 0.12
C ALA A 35 -10.50 -13.65 0.76
N PRO A 36 -11.15 -14.18 1.81
CA PRO A 36 -12.09 -13.39 2.59
C PRO A 36 -11.37 -12.12 3.01
N LEU A 37 -11.92 -10.97 2.67
CA LEU A 37 -11.44 -9.68 3.15
C LEU A 37 -11.58 -9.72 4.67
N THR A 38 -10.54 -10.17 5.38
CA THR A 38 -10.46 -9.97 6.82
C THR A 38 -10.51 -8.46 7.00
N PRO A 39 -11.50 -7.92 7.73
CA PRO A 39 -11.57 -6.50 7.99
C PRO A 39 -10.23 -6.08 8.56
N SER A 40 -9.53 -5.16 7.88
CA SER A 40 -8.37 -4.52 8.47
C SER A 40 -8.83 -3.92 9.79
N GLU A 41 -8.26 -4.34 10.91
CA GLU A 41 -8.59 -3.84 12.26
C GLU A 41 -8.10 -2.39 12.48
N GLN A 42 -7.69 -1.70 11.42
CA GLN A 42 -7.58 -0.25 11.43
C GLN A 42 -8.98 0.33 11.23
N PRO A 43 -9.43 1.28 12.07
CA PRO A 43 -10.58 2.10 11.74
C PRO A 43 -10.22 2.83 10.44
N LEU A 44 -10.63 2.28 9.31
CA LEU A 44 -10.75 3.01 8.06
C LEU A 44 -11.77 4.09 8.39
N ALA A 45 -11.26 5.24 8.84
CA ALA A 45 -12.02 6.44 9.00
C ALA A 45 -12.82 6.59 7.71
N LEU A 46 -14.13 6.49 7.85
CA LEU A 46 -15.11 6.50 6.78
C LEU A 46 -14.74 7.57 5.76
N ASP A 47 -14.16 7.16 4.64
CA ASP A 47 -14.13 7.97 3.45
C ASP A 47 -14.42 7.03 2.28
N ASP A 48 -15.72 6.84 2.15
CA ASP A 48 -16.49 6.39 0.99
C ASP A 48 -16.01 5.12 0.25
N PRO A 49 -16.52 3.92 0.61
CA PRO A 49 -16.27 2.71 -0.18
C PRO A 49 -16.71 2.85 -1.65
N LEU A 50 -17.65 3.76 -1.95
CA LEU A 50 -18.07 4.06 -3.32
C LEU A 50 -16.94 4.71 -4.13
N LEU A 51 -16.16 5.59 -3.51
CA LEU A 51 -15.02 6.23 -4.17
C LEU A 51 -13.95 5.19 -4.50
N LEU A 52 -13.70 4.23 -3.60
CA LEU A 52 -12.78 3.13 -3.86
C LEU A 52 -13.25 2.27 -5.03
N GLU A 53 -14.54 1.94 -5.10
CA GLU A 53 -15.15 1.24 -6.25
C GLU A 53 -14.95 2.01 -7.57
N GLN A 54 -15.23 3.32 -7.55
CA GLN A 54 -15.02 4.18 -8.73
C GLN A 54 -13.56 4.22 -9.16
N LEU A 55 -12.63 4.30 -8.22
CA LEU A 55 -11.19 4.25 -8.50
C LEU A 55 -10.78 2.93 -9.12
N ARG A 56 -11.33 1.79 -8.66
CA ARG A 56 -11.04 0.46 -9.23
C ARG A 56 -11.42 0.38 -10.70
N VAL A 57 -12.55 0.98 -11.09
CA VAL A 57 -13.00 1.02 -12.49
C VAL A 57 -12.18 2.04 -13.29
N HIS A 58 -11.85 3.18 -12.70
CA HIS A 58 -11.18 4.28 -13.38
C HIS A 58 -9.69 3.99 -13.67
N VAL A 59 -8.95 3.50 -12.68
CA VAL A 59 -7.49 3.34 -12.72
C VAL A 59 -7.00 2.61 -13.97
N PRO A 60 -7.56 1.45 -14.37
CA PRO A 60 -7.09 0.70 -15.55
C PRO A 60 -7.18 1.50 -16.86
N THR A 61 -8.10 2.46 -16.93
CA THR A 61 -8.33 3.30 -18.12
C THR A 61 -7.59 4.62 -18.08
N CYS A 62 -6.99 4.97 -16.94
CA CYS A 62 -6.35 6.26 -16.72
C CYS A 62 -4.83 6.10 -16.55
N SER A 63 -4.08 6.55 -17.55
CA SER A 63 -2.62 6.49 -17.57
C SER A 63 -1.98 7.30 -16.43
N ILE A 64 -2.58 8.41 -16.03
CA ILE A 64 -2.10 9.26 -14.93
C ILE A 64 -2.20 8.50 -13.60
N CYS A 65 -3.37 7.96 -13.28
CA CYS A 65 -3.59 7.22 -12.04
C CYS A 65 -2.75 5.93 -11.99
N THR A 66 -2.64 5.23 -13.13
CA THR A 66 -1.76 4.06 -13.27
C THR A 66 -0.29 4.43 -13.02
N GLY A 67 0.19 5.54 -13.60
CA GLY A 67 1.54 6.05 -13.39
C GLY A 67 1.82 6.44 -11.94
N ILE A 68 0.87 7.11 -11.29
CA ILE A 68 0.94 7.48 -9.87
C ILE A 68 1.05 6.23 -9.00
N LEU A 69 0.14 5.26 -9.17
CA LEU A 69 0.15 4.02 -8.39
C LEU A 69 1.42 3.21 -8.60
N SER A 70 1.91 3.13 -9.84
CA SER A 70 3.20 2.49 -10.15
C SER A 70 4.36 3.15 -9.41
N ASN A 71 4.39 4.49 -9.37
CA ASN A 71 5.42 5.23 -8.64
C ASN A 71 5.32 5.01 -7.12
N VAL A 72 4.11 5.06 -6.56
CA VAL A 72 3.85 4.81 -5.13
C VAL A 72 4.31 3.39 -4.76
N ARG A 73 3.93 2.37 -5.54
CA ARG A 73 4.37 0.96 -5.37
C ARG A 73 5.89 0.84 -5.34
N ARG A 74 6.56 1.49 -6.29
CA ARG A 74 8.02 1.46 -6.40
C ARG A 74 8.69 2.09 -5.17
N LEU A 75 8.20 3.24 -4.73
CA LEU A 75 8.70 3.92 -3.54
C LEU A 75 8.49 3.07 -2.27
N SER A 76 7.29 2.53 -2.08
CA SER A 76 6.95 1.68 -0.94
C SER A 76 7.82 0.41 -0.90
N THR A 77 8.02 -0.24 -2.05
CA THR A 77 8.89 -1.42 -2.16
C THR A 77 10.34 -1.09 -1.82
N ARG A 78 10.84 0.04 -2.31
CA ARG A 78 12.19 0.52 -1.98
C ARG A 78 12.34 0.80 -0.48
N GLN A 79 11.39 1.51 0.12
CA GLN A 79 11.38 1.82 1.56
C GLN A 79 11.37 0.55 2.41
N ARG A 80 10.48 -0.40 2.10
CA ARG A 80 10.44 -1.69 2.81
C ARG A 80 11.74 -2.48 2.64
N GLY A 81 12.33 -2.46 1.45
CA GLY A 81 13.64 -3.07 1.20
C GLY A 81 14.75 -2.46 2.05
N MET A 82 14.78 -1.13 2.19
CA MET A 82 15.72 -0.43 3.06
C MET A 82 15.49 -0.76 4.53
N MET A 83 14.23 -0.74 4.99
CA MET A 83 13.88 -1.07 6.37
C MET A 83 14.30 -2.50 6.74
N ARG A 84 14.04 -3.47 5.86
CA ARG A 84 14.47 -4.86 6.07
C ARG A 84 15.99 -5.00 6.19
N LYS A 85 16.75 -4.26 5.37
CA LYS A 85 18.22 -4.26 5.47
C LYS A 85 18.69 -3.69 6.81
N LEU A 86 18.13 -2.55 7.22
CA LEU A 86 18.45 -1.93 8.49
C LEU A 86 18.11 -2.85 9.67
N LEU A 87 16.94 -3.49 9.65
CA LEU A 87 16.54 -4.45 10.68
C LEU A 87 17.50 -5.65 10.72
N ALA A 88 17.82 -6.24 9.58
CA ALA A 88 18.76 -7.37 9.51
C ALA A 88 20.17 -7.00 9.99
N GLU A 89 20.63 -5.78 9.72
CA GLU A 89 21.89 -5.26 10.25
C GLU A 89 21.84 -5.08 11.77
N SER A 90 20.76 -4.47 12.27
CA SER A 90 20.55 -4.27 13.71
C SER A 90 20.45 -5.59 14.48
N GLU A 91 19.82 -6.61 13.90
CA GLU A 91 19.75 -7.95 14.50
C GLU A 91 21.12 -8.64 14.57
N ARG A 92 22.04 -8.34 13.66
CA ARG A 92 23.41 -8.86 13.75
C ARG A 92 24.20 -8.21 14.88
N LEU A 93 24.02 -6.90 15.05
CA LEU A 93 24.72 -6.12 16.06
C LEU A 93 24.16 -6.36 17.47
N VAL A 94 22.85 -6.53 17.56
CA VAL A 94 22.13 -6.82 18.80
C VAL A 94 21.12 -7.94 18.51
N PRO A 95 21.55 -9.21 18.66
CA PRO A 95 20.69 -10.36 18.41
C PRO A 95 19.40 -10.28 19.21
N SER A 96 18.26 -10.39 18.52
CA SER A 96 16.97 -10.35 19.20
C SER A 96 16.91 -11.44 20.26
N SER A 97 16.49 -11.06 21.47
CA SER A 97 16.27 -12.00 22.56
C SER A 97 15.10 -12.95 22.26
N THR A 98 14.33 -12.71 21.20
CA THR A 98 13.20 -13.52 20.74
C THR A 98 13.53 -14.99 20.66
N ARG A 99 14.69 -15.37 20.10
CA ARG A 99 15.07 -16.79 20.03
C ARG A 99 15.30 -17.40 21.41
N ARG A 100 15.96 -16.66 22.31
CA ARG A 100 16.18 -17.06 23.71
C ARG A 100 14.88 -17.13 24.51
N ILE A 101 13.94 -16.21 24.25
CA ILE A 101 12.61 -16.18 24.86
C ILE A 101 11.77 -17.37 24.38
N VAL A 102 11.75 -17.65 23.07
CA VAL A 102 11.01 -18.79 22.51
C VAL A 102 11.59 -20.12 23.00
N GLU A 103 12.92 -20.26 23.08
CA GLU A 103 13.57 -21.42 23.69
C GLU A 103 13.19 -21.54 25.18
N ALA A 104 13.24 -20.45 25.96
CA ALA A 104 12.83 -20.46 27.37
C ALA A 104 11.36 -20.83 27.59
N ILE A 105 10.45 -20.42 26.70
CA ILE A 105 9.02 -20.81 26.74
C ILE A 105 8.86 -22.30 26.43
N ARG A 106 9.56 -22.83 25.42
CA ARG A 106 9.50 -24.26 25.06
C ARG A 106 10.07 -25.17 26.14
N HIS A 107 11.03 -24.69 26.92
CA HIS A 107 11.67 -25.44 28.00
C HIS A 107 11.04 -25.22 29.38
N LYS A 108 9.97 -24.42 29.50
CA LYS A 108 9.25 -24.24 30.77
C LYS A 108 8.41 -25.49 31.06
N PRO A 109 8.72 -26.30 32.09
CA PRO A 109 7.86 -27.39 32.50
C PRO A 109 6.55 -26.83 33.07
N ARG A 110 5.45 -27.56 32.91
CA ARG A 110 4.18 -27.28 33.58
C ARG A 110 4.33 -27.33 35.09
#